data_AF-A0A4U9HYG4-F1
#
_entry.id   AF-A0A4U9HYG4-F1
#
_cell.length_a   1.000
_cell.length_b   1.000
_cell.length_c   1.000
_cell.angle_alpha   90.00
_cell.angle_beta   90.00
_cell.angle_gamma   90.00
#
_symmetry.space_group_name_H-M   'P 1'
#
loop_
_entity.id
_entity.type
_entity.pdbx_description
1 polymer ?
#
loop_
_entity_poly.entity_id
_entity_poly.type
_entity_poly.pdbx_seq_one_letter_code
_entity_poly.pdbx_strand_id
1 'polypeptide(L)'
;MPQDPIHLDRFKQIDLFGMLTGCSGMAFLIIAITQGGRMDWFESPLFNGLLSSAIVCLTVFLINEWFHPLPLFKLQMLERSNFSYGLMALAVVLVLALAGSALPSNFFGKVEGFRTAQFAPLALTIGLPQLIITPLVAALLSLRWVDCRWLIAFGIALMIFASLMGMQITSDWARQNFWAMQALQAIGLPSIILPLLMSATSVVAPPEGHYASAMFNTVRGFSSIAAGVLVEWFINHREQFHSNVLVNNVANRPWLISTPVSEQASSNFPLLHDGSISNTENIAGFITLLKHQAIVLSLGDSYLLMAGFAVLLLLLTVWLPKRVWPPQIRF
;
A
#
# COMPACT_ATOMS: atom_id res chain seq x y z
N MET A 1 5.91 35.48 12.03
CA MET A 1 4.47 35.55 11.68
C MET A 1 3.77 36.26 12.83
N PRO A 2 3.00 37.33 12.62
CA PRO A 2 2.18 37.89 13.69
C PRO A 2 1.23 36.80 14.17
N GLN A 3 1.17 36.57 15.49
CA GLN A 3 0.21 35.61 16.06
C GLN A 3 -1.19 36.19 15.90
N ASP A 4 -2.03 35.50 15.13
CA ASP A 4 -3.45 35.83 15.09
C ASP A 4 -4.03 35.77 16.51
N PRO A 5 -4.84 36.75 16.93
CA PRO A 5 -5.45 36.76 18.25
C PRO A 5 -6.38 35.54 18.42
N ILE A 6 -6.45 35.03 19.65
CA ILE A 6 -7.23 33.83 19.99
C ILE A 6 -8.73 34.17 19.90
N HIS A 7 -9.38 33.76 18.82
CA HIS A 7 -10.82 33.93 18.61
C HIS A 7 -11.62 32.76 19.18
N LEU A 8 -11.89 32.79 20.49
CA LEU A 8 -12.67 31.76 21.20
C LEU A 8 -14.13 31.64 20.71
N ASP A 9 -14.67 32.68 20.08
CA ASP A 9 -16.04 32.69 19.55
C ASP A 9 -16.24 31.68 18.40
N ARG A 10 -15.16 31.29 17.70
CA ARG A 10 -15.21 30.29 16.62
C ARG A 10 -15.54 28.89 17.14
N PHE A 11 -15.33 28.59 18.42
CA PHE A 11 -15.72 27.30 19.02
C PHE A 11 -17.23 27.08 18.99
N LYS A 12 -18.04 28.16 19.04
CA LYS A 12 -19.51 28.05 18.95
C LYS A 12 -20.00 27.75 17.53
N GLN A 13 -19.15 27.92 16.53
CA GLN A 13 -19.47 27.72 15.12
C GLN A 13 -18.86 26.41 14.57
N ILE A 14 -18.37 25.53 15.46
CA ILE A 14 -17.82 24.23 15.07
C ILE A 14 -18.93 23.35 14.52
N ASP A 15 -18.64 22.71 13.38
CA ASP A 15 -19.49 21.71 12.76
C ASP A 15 -19.43 20.37 13.52
N LEU A 16 -20.06 20.31 14.70
CA LEU A 16 -20.13 19.09 15.52
C LEU A 16 -20.93 17.99 14.83
N PHE A 17 -21.94 18.35 14.04
CA PHE A 17 -22.77 17.40 13.31
C PHE A 17 -21.97 16.74 12.17
N GLY A 18 -21.26 17.53 11.37
CA GLY A 18 -20.34 17.04 10.36
C GLY A 18 -19.23 16.19 10.97
N MET A 19 -18.63 16.64 12.07
CA MET A 19 -17.60 15.87 12.77
C MET A 19 -18.09 14.48 13.20
N LEU A 20 -19.28 14.41 13.82
CA LEU A 20 -19.82 13.14 14.32
C LEU A 20 -20.21 12.21 13.17
N THR A 21 -20.92 12.73 12.16
CA THR A 21 -21.32 11.94 10.99
C THR A 21 -20.13 11.46 10.16
N GLY A 22 -19.13 12.32 9.96
CA GLY A 22 -17.89 12.00 9.26
C GLY A 22 -17.03 10.96 9.99
N CYS A 23 -16.80 11.14 11.29
CA CYS A 23 -16.05 10.19 12.11
C CYS A 23 -16.74 8.82 12.18
N SER A 24 -18.05 8.78 12.42
CA SER A 24 -18.82 7.53 12.44
C SER A 24 -18.84 6.86 11.06
N GLY A 25 -19.05 7.62 9.99
CA GLY A 25 -19.04 7.10 8.61
C GLY A 25 -17.70 6.48 8.22
N MET A 26 -16.59 7.18 8.51
CA MET A 26 -15.24 6.65 8.27
C MET A 26 -14.94 5.41 9.13
N ALA A 27 -15.35 5.40 10.40
CA ALA A 27 -15.16 4.24 11.28
C ALA A 27 -15.90 3.00 10.75
N PHE A 28 -17.18 3.15 10.38
CA PHE A 28 -17.94 2.04 9.80
C PHE A 28 -17.35 1.55 8.48
N LEU A 29 -16.89 2.47 7.61
CA LEU A 29 -16.24 2.11 6.36
C LEU A 29 -14.94 1.33 6.59
N ILE A 30 -14.09 1.81 7.50
CA ILE A 30 -12.83 1.15 7.85
C ILE A 30 -13.10 -0.24 8.43
N ILE A 31 -14.07 -0.38 9.34
CA ILE A 31 -14.43 -1.68 9.92
C ILE A 31 -14.96 -2.62 8.82
N ALA A 32 -15.84 -2.15 7.95
CA ALA A 32 -16.38 -2.94 6.85
C ALA A 32 -15.26 -3.45 5.94
N ILE A 33 -14.35 -2.59 5.50
CA ILE A 33 -13.26 -2.96 4.59
C ILE A 33 -12.26 -3.89 5.28
N THR A 34 -11.84 -3.59 6.51
CA THR A 34 -10.85 -4.39 7.23
C THR A 34 -11.36 -5.76 7.66
N GLN A 35 -12.65 -5.87 7.99
CA GLN A 35 -13.26 -7.13 8.41
C GLN A 35 -14.01 -7.84 7.28
N GLY A 36 -14.10 -7.25 6.08
CA GLY A 36 -14.87 -7.77 4.96
C GLY A 36 -14.51 -9.21 4.61
N GLY A 37 -13.20 -9.50 4.52
CA GLY A 37 -12.70 -10.85 4.27
C GLY A 37 -13.09 -11.88 5.34
N ARG A 38 -13.22 -11.47 6.60
CA ARG A 38 -13.60 -12.34 7.71
C ARG A 38 -15.11 -12.54 7.83
N MET A 39 -15.88 -11.57 7.35
CA MET A 39 -17.34 -11.58 7.38
C MET A 39 -17.95 -12.10 6.07
N ASP A 40 -17.18 -12.75 5.20
CA ASP A 40 -17.66 -13.24 3.89
C ASP A 40 -18.28 -12.12 3.02
N TRP A 41 -17.78 -10.90 3.16
CA TRP A 41 -18.18 -9.72 2.38
C TRP A 41 -19.71 -9.55 2.31
N PHE A 42 -20.28 -9.53 1.10
CA PHE A 42 -21.69 -9.27 0.85
C PHE A 42 -22.64 -10.39 1.32
N GLU A 43 -22.12 -11.58 1.65
CA GLU A 43 -22.93 -12.68 2.16
C GLU A 43 -23.37 -12.42 3.61
N SER A 44 -22.62 -11.60 4.36
CA SER A 44 -22.97 -11.28 5.73
C SER A 44 -23.90 -10.06 5.85
N PRO A 45 -25.01 -10.18 6.61
CA PRO A 45 -25.88 -9.04 6.89
C PRO A 45 -25.19 -7.96 7.71
N LEU A 46 -24.17 -8.31 8.52
CA LEU A 46 -23.40 -7.34 9.32
C LEU A 46 -22.52 -6.46 8.44
N PHE A 47 -21.85 -7.03 7.44
CA PHE A 47 -21.05 -6.26 6.48
C PHE A 47 -21.94 -5.30 5.69
N ASN A 48 -23.07 -5.80 5.17
CA ASN A 48 -24.02 -4.98 4.43
C ASN A 48 -24.58 -3.83 5.29
N GLY A 49 -24.90 -4.09 6.56
CA GLY A 49 -25.35 -3.07 7.51
C GLY A 49 -24.29 -2.02 7.84
N LEU A 50 -23.03 -2.43 8.04
CA LEU A 50 -21.90 -1.52 8.24
C LEU A 50 -21.64 -0.65 7.01
N LEU A 51 -21.64 -1.27 5.82
CA LEU A 51 -21.40 -0.57 4.56
C LEU A 51 -22.53 0.42 4.25
N SER A 52 -23.80 0.02 4.43
CA SER A 52 -24.94 0.93 4.22
C SER A 52 -24.91 2.09 5.21
N SER A 53 -24.61 1.82 6.48
CA SER A 53 -24.49 2.86 7.51
C SER A 53 -23.34 3.82 7.21
N ALA A 54 -22.19 3.31 6.77
CA ALA A 54 -21.06 4.11 6.34
C ALA A 54 -21.42 5.03 5.18
N ILE A 55 -22.08 4.50 4.14
CA ILE A 55 -22.52 5.27 2.96
C ILE A 55 -23.49 6.38 3.38
N VAL A 56 -24.49 6.07 4.22
CA VAL A 56 -25.45 7.07 4.69
C VAL A 56 -24.75 8.17 5.50
N CYS A 57 -23.93 7.81 6.49
CA CYS A 57 -23.20 8.78 7.31
C CYS A 57 -22.24 9.66 6.49
N LEU A 58 -21.48 9.06 5.56
CA LEU A 58 -20.57 9.80 4.69
C LEU A 58 -21.32 10.70 3.70
N THR A 59 -22.47 10.27 3.19
CA THR A 59 -23.29 11.10 2.30
C THR A 59 -23.84 12.31 3.05
N VAL A 60 -24.39 12.10 4.25
CA VAL A 60 -24.87 13.19 5.12
C VAL A 60 -23.72 14.14 5.47
N PHE A 61 -22.55 13.59 5.79
CA PHE A 61 -21.34 14.37 6.05
C PHE A 61 -20.96 15.25 4.87
N LEU A 62 -20.81 14.69 3.66
CA LEU A 62 -20.43 15.44 2.46
C LEU A 62 -21.44 16.54 2.10
N ILE A 63 -22.74 16.27 2.28
CA ILE A 63 -23.79 17.28 2.06
C ILE A 63 -23.65 18.41 3.08
N ASN A 64 -23.51 18.09 4.37
CA ASN A 64 -23.35 19.07 5.43
C ASN A 64 -22.11 19.95 5.17
N GLU A 65 -20.99 19.31 4.84
CA GLU A 65 -19.71 19.94 4.53
C GLU A 65 -19.78 20.91 3.34
N TRP A 66 -20.65 20.63 2.36
CA TRP A 66 -20.83 21.50 1.21
C TRP A 66 -21.57 22.80 1.54
N PHE A 67 -22.51 22.76 2.49
CA PHE A 67 -23.38 23.90 2.83
C PHE A 67 -23.01 24.61 4.15
N HIS A 68 -22.17 24.02 4.99
CA HIS A 68 -21.79 24.61 6.28
C HIS A 68 -20.90 25.86 6.10
N PRO A 69 -21.11 26.95 6.84
CA PRO A 69 -20.33 28.19 6.72
C PRO A 69 -18.86 28.05 7.15
N LEU A 70 -18.59 27.13 8.08
CA LEU A 70 -17.25 26.75 8.52
C LEU A 70 -17.09 25.23 8.35
N PRO A 71 -16.83 24.77 7.12
CA PRO A 71 -16.60 23.35 6.86
C PRO A 71 -15.32 22.89 7.59
N LEU A 72 -15.24 21.61 7.98
CA LEU A 72 -14.02 20.85 8.30
C LEU A 72 -13.17 20.54 7.06
N PHE A 73 -13.79 20.28 5.91
CA PHE A 73 -13.18 19.99 4.62
C PHE A 73 -13.73 20.92 3.55
N LYS A 74 -12.89 21.83 3.06
CA LYS A 74 -13.26 22.70 1.94
C LYS A 74 -13.25 21.93 0.62
N LEU A 75 -14.35 21.24 0.29
CA LEU A 75 -14.48 20.38 -0.89
C LEU A 75 -14.23 21.13 -2.21
N GLN A 76 -14.45 22.45 -2.26
CA GLN A 76 -14.15 23.29 -3.43
C GLN A 76 -12.65 23.30 -3.79
N MET A 77 -11.76 22.90 -2.87
CA MET A 77 -10.34 22.74 -3.18
C MET A 77 -10.07 21.58 -4.15
N LEU A 78 -10.94 20.57 -4.21
CA LEU A 78 -10.83 19.44 -5.15
C LEU A 78 -11.05 19.86 -6.60
N GLU A 79 -11.77 20.95 -6.84
CA GLU A 79 -11.97 21.53 -8.17
C GLU A 79 -10.64 21.99 -8.80
N ARG A 80 -9.65 22.31 -7.96
CA ARG A 80 -8.30 22.64 -8.41
C ARG A 80 -7.58 21.37 -8.84
N SER A 81 -7.43 21.18 -10.15
CA SER A 81 -6.83 19.98 -10.77
C SER A 81 -5.51 19.52 -10.15
N ASN A 82 -4.63 20.45 -9.76
CA ASN A 82 -3.33 20.11 -9.16
C ASN A 82 -3.46 19.56 -7.74
N PHE A 83 -4.47 20.01 -7.00
CA PHE A 83 -4.69 19.60 -5.61
C PHE A 83 -5.34 18.21 -5.56
N SER A 84 -6.39 17.99 -6.35
CA SER A 84 -7.02 16.66 -6.48
C SER A 84 -6.05 15.62 -7.05
N TYR A 85 -5.26 15.98 -8.06
CA TYR A 85 -4.16 15.15 -8.54
C TYR A 85 -3.16 14.81 -7.43
N GLY A 86 -2.74 15.81 -6.65
CA GLY A 86 -1.84 15.63 -5.51
C GLY A 86 -2.35 14.60 -4.50
N LEU A 87 -3.64 14.67 -4.16
CA LEU A 87 -4.28 13.72 -3.25
C LEU A 87 -4.38 12.32 -3.86
N MET A 88 -4.76 12.20 -5.13
CA MET A 88 -4.88 10.90 -5.81
C MET A 88 -3.52 10.22 -5.98
N ALA A 89 -2.51 10.96 -6.42
CA ALA A 89 -1.14 10.46 -6.51
C ALA A 89 -0.61 10.07 -5.12
N LEU A 90 -0.95 10.83 -4.06
CA LEU A 90 -0.55 10.48 -2.69
C LEU A 90 -1.16 9.14 -2.28
N ALA A 91 -2.44 8.91 -2.59
CA ALA A 91 -3.11 7.64 -2.31
C ALA A 91 -2.38 6.45 -2.98
N VAL A 92 -2.07 6.56 -4.28
CA VAL A 92 -1.36 5.50 -5.02
C VAL A 92 0.06 5.27 -4.48
N VAL A 93 0.79 6.34 -4.15
CA VAL A 93 2.14 6.23 -3.58
C VAL A 93 2.12 5.55 -2.22
N LEU A 94 1.11 5.81 -1.39
CA LEU A 94 0.95 5.14 -0.10
C LEU A 94 0.61 3.66 -0.25
N VAL A 95 -0.16 3.29 -1.28
CA VAL A 95 -0.37 1.88 -1.64
C VAL A 95 0.96 1.22 -1.99
N LEU A 96 1.78 1.85 -2.84
CA LEU A 96 3.11 1.35 -3.20
C LEU A 96 4.04 1.25 -1.99
N ALA A 97 4.04 2.25 -1.11
CA ALA A 97 4.87 2.28 0.09
C ALA A 97 4.52 1.13 1.05
N LEU A 98 3.22 0.93 1.29
CA LEU A 98 2.78 -0.13 2.20
C LEU A 98 2.99 -1.51 1.60
N ALA A 99 2.61 -1.72 0.34
CA ALA A 99 2.84 -2.98 -0.34
C ALA A 99 4.34 -3.36 -0.34
N GLY A 100 5.21 -2.39 -0.58
CA GLY A 100 6.65 -2.58 -0.60
C GLY A 100 7.27 -3.00 0.73
N SER A 101 6.64 -2.65 1.85
CA SER A 101 7.01 -3.13 3.19
C SER A 101 6.30 -4.44 3.59
N ALA A 102 5.05 -4.62 3.16
CA ALA A 102 4.20 -5.75 3.52
C ALA A 102 4.64 -7.05 2.82
N LEU A 103 5.11 -6.98 1.57
CA LEU A 103 5.49 -8.17 0.81
C LEU A 103 6.70 -8.91 1.42
N PRO A 104 7.84 -8.25 1.73
CA PRO A 104 8.94 -8.92 2.41
C PRO A 104 8.53 -9.41 3.81
N SER A 105 7.70 -8.65 4.53
CA SER A 105 7.21 -9.08 5.84
C SER A 105 6.38 -10.36 5.75
N ASN A 106 5.53 -10.49 4.74
CA ASN A 106 4.76 -11.71 4.47
C ASN A 106 5.66 -12.89 4.10
N PHE A 107 6.69 -12.65 3.28
CA PHE A 107 7.67 -13.69 2.94
C PHE A 107 8.37 -14.24 4.19
N PHE A 108 8.95 -13.37 5.04
CA PHE A 108 9.65 -13.82 6.25
C PHE A 108 8.71 -14.43 7.30
N GLY A 109 7.48 -13.93 7.40
CA GLY A 109 6.49 -14.44 8.35
C GLY A 109 5.94 -15.82 7.98
N LYS A 110 5.71 -16.07 6.68
CA LYS A 110 5.11 -17.34 6.22
C LYS A 110 6.14 -18.39 5.75
N VAL A 111 7.27 -17.98 5.17
CA VAL A 111 8.25 -18.91 4.54
C VAL A 111 9.39 -19.27 5.49
N GLU A 112 10.01 -18.29 6.15
CA GLU A 112 11.12 -18.55 7.09
C GLU A 112 10.65 -18.73 8.54
N GLY A 113 9.35 -18.56 8.82
CA GLY A 113 8.78 -18.71 10.16
C GLY A 113 9.37 -17.75 11.20
N PHE A 114 9.98 -16.64 10.74
CA PHE A 114 10.63 -15.69 11.61
C PHE A 114 9.60 -14.95 12.47
N ARG A 115 9.89 -14.83 13.77
CA ARG A 115 9.11 -13.96 14.66
C ARG A 115 9.28 -12.51 14.23
N THR A 116 8.21 -11.71 14.33
CA THR A 116 8.16 -10.28 13.96
C THR A 116 9.34 -9.45 14.50
N ALA A 117 9.89 -9.83 15.66
CA ALA A 117 11.07 -9.21 16.27
C ALA A 117 12.36 -9.31 15.41
N GLN A 118 12.53 -10.37 14.61
CA GLN A 118 13.70 -10.57 13.77
C GLN A 118 13.64 -9.80 12.44
N PHE A 119 12.48 -9.23 12.12
CA PHE A 119 12.25 -8.31 11.00
C PHE A 119 12.56 -6.85 11.38
N ALA A 120 12.55 -6.50 12.67
CA ALA A 120 12.82 -5.14 13.13
C ALA A 120 14.17 -4.57 12.63
N PRO A 121 15.29 -5.33 12.58
CA PRO A 121 16.54 -4.85 12.01
C PRO A 121 16.42 -4.47 10.53
N LEU A 122 15.67 -5.23 9.73
CA LEU A 122 15.44 -4.92 8.30
C LEU A 122 14.67 -3.61 8.15
N ALA A 123 13.58 -3.45 8.89
CA ALA A 123 12.81 -2.20 8.87
C ALA A 123 13.68 -1.00 9.27
N LEU A 124 14.57 -1.17 10.25
CA LEU A 124 15.48 -0.12 10.74
C LEU A 124 16.56 0.23 9.70
N THR A 125 17.11 -0.78 9.00
CA THR A 125 18.04 -0.59 7.88
C THR A 125 17.39 0.14 6.69
N ILE A 126 16.07 0.15 6.57
CA ILE A 126 15.32 0.86 5.52
C ILE A 126 14.96 2.27 5.97
N GLY A 127 14.51 2.42 7.22
CA GLY A 127 14.11 3.70 7.79
C GLY A 127 15.28 4.68 8.00
N LEU A 128 16.46 4.18 8.39
CA LEU A 128 17.64 5.02 8.61
C LEU A 128 18.09 5.76 7.33
N PRO A 129 18.27 5.09 6.17
CA PRO A 129 18.56 5.78 4.91
C PRO A 129 17.50 6.81 4.55
N GLN A 130 16.21 6.52 4.75
CA GLN A 130 15.14 7.49 4.47
C GLN A 130 15.31 8.79 5.27
N LEU A 131 15.80 8.72 6.51
CA LEU A 131 16.05 9.92 7.33
C LEU A 131 17.13 10.83 6.72
N ILE A 132 18.11 10.27 6.02
CA ILE A 132 19.19 11.01 5.34
C ILE A 132 18.76 11.44 3.93
N ILE A 133 18.06 10.57 3.21
CA ILE A 133 17.63 10.83 1.83
C ILE A 133 16.55 11.91 1.79
N THR A 134 15.61 11.91 2.73
CA THR A 134 14.50 12.89 2.77
C THR A 134 15.00 14.35 2.75
N PRO A 135 15.92 14.79 3.63
CA PRO A 135 16.46 16.15 3.57
C PRO A 135 17.31 16.40 2.32
N LEU A 136 17.99 15.38 1.78
CA LEU A 136 18.76 15.50 0.54
C LEU A 136 17.83 15.78 -0.67
N VAL A 137 16.72 15.04 -0.77
CA VAL A 137 15.68 15.26 -1.77
C VAL A 137 15.05 16.65 -1.59
N ALA A 138 14.80 17.09 -0.35
CA ALA A 138 14.31 18.43 -0.07
C ALA A 138 15.32 19.53 -0.50
N ALA A 139 16.61 19.32 -0.27
CA ALA A 139 17.67 20.22 -0.74
C ALA A 139 17.75 20.24 -2.28
N LEU A 140 17.59 19.10 -2.93
CA LEU A 140 17.54 19.01 -4.39
C LEU A 140 16.33 19.78 -4.97
N LEU A 141 15.17 19.69 -4.33
CA LEU A 141 13.96 20.47 -4.66
C LEU A 141 14.15 21.99 -4.50
N SER A 142 15.08 22.42 -3.63
CA SER A 142 15.39 23.83 -3.45
C SER A 142 16.22 24.42 -4.61
N LEU A 143 16.84 23.58 -5.44
CA LEU A 143 17.58 24.02 -6.61
C LEU A 143 16.62 24.49 -7.71
N ARG A 144 16.83 25.72 -8.19
CA ARG A 144 15.97 26.39 -9.20
C ARG A 144 15.83 25.66 -10.54
N TRP A 145 16.70 24.71 -10.83
CA TRP A 145 16.82 24.07 -12.14
C TRP A 145 16.14 22.69 -12.18
N VAL A 146 15.68 22.18 -11.03
CA VAL A 146 15.07 20.85 -10.91
C VAL A 146 13.55 20.99 -10.93
N ASP A 147 12.89 20.57 -12.01
CA ASP A 147 11.43 20.49 -12.03
C ASP A 147 10.95 19.31 -11.17
N CYS A 148 9.92 19.52 -10.35
CA CYS A 148 9.32 18.50 -9.46
C CYS A 148 8.93 17.21 -10.19
N ARG A 149 8.54 17.31 -11.48
CA ARG A 149 8.09 16.20 -12.31
C ARG A 149 9.19 15.18 -12.59
N TRP A 150 10.41 15.65 -12.87
CA TRP A 150 11.53 14.76 -13.13
C TRP A 150 11.90 13.94 -11.90
N LEU A 151 11.82 14.57 -10.73
CA LEU A 151 12.10 13.91 -9.46
C LEU A 151 11.01 12.86 -9.11
N ILE A 152 9.74 13.19 -9.37
CA ILE A 152 8.64 12.23 -9.26
C ILE A 152 8.84 11.06 -10.24
N ALA A 153 9.09 11.33 -11.51
CA ALA A 153 9.31 10.30 -12.53
C ALA A 153 10.51 9.41 -12.19
N PHE A 154 11.60 9.99 -11.69
CA PHE A 154 12.76 9.27 -11.20
C PHE A 154 12.39 8.33 -10.04
N GLY A 155 11.70 8.83 -9.02
CA GLY A 155 11.25 8.02 -7.89
C GLY A 155 10.34 6.88 -8.33
N ILE A 156 9.41 7.13 -9.26
CA ILE A 156 8.53 6.10 -9.82
C ILE A 156 9.31 5.05 -10.61
N ALA A 157 10.29 5.48 -11.41
CA ALA A 157 11.16 4.55 -12.14
C ALA A 157 11.93 3.62 -11.19
N LEU A 158 12.45 4.14 -10.07
CA LEU A 158 13.06 3.31 -9.03
C LEU A 158 12.07 2.31 -8.44
N MET A 159 10.81 2.72 -8.18
CA MET A 159 9.77 1.82 -7.67
C MET A 159 9.39 0.73 -8.68
N ILE A 160 9.30 1.05 -9.96
CA ILE A 160 9.04 0.07 -11.03
C ILE A 160 10.21 -0.92 -11.08
N PHE A 161 11.45 -0.43 -11.11
CA PHE A 161 12.63 -1.28 -11.16
C PHE A 161 12.73 -2.20 -9.93
N ALA A 162 12.50 -1.66 -8.74
CA ALA A 162 12.43 -2.44 -7.51
C ALA A 162 11.35 -3.54 -7.59
N SER A 163 10.16 -3.20 -8.10
CA SER A 163 9.05 -4.15 -8.25
C SER A 163 9.36 -5.25 -9.27
N LEU A 164 10.04 -4.92 -10.37
CA LEU A 164 10.48 -5.91 -11.37
C LEU A 164 11.56 -6.85 -10.81
N MET A 165 12.46 -6.36 -9.96
CA MET A 165 13.39 -7.24 -9.23
C MET A 165 12.62 -8.16 -8.28
N GLY A 166 11.64 -7.63 -7.54
CA GLY A 166 10.80 -8.42 -6.62
C GLY A 166 9.97 -9.51 -7.31
N MET A 167 9.59 -9.31 -8.59
CA MET A 167 8.87 -10.34 -9.37
C MET A 167 9.67 -11.64 -9.47
N GLN A 168 10.99 -11.59 -9.47
CA GLN A 168 11.88 -12.75 -9.61
C GLN A 168 12.11 -13.50 -8.28
N ILE A 169 11.24 -13.29 -7.30
CA ILE A 169 11.32 -13.94 -5.99
C ILE A 169 11.25 -15.46 -6.13
N THR A 170 12.19 -16.16 -5.49
CA THR A 170 12.20 -17.63 -5.42
C THR A 170 12.25 -18.10 -3.98
N SER A 171 11.97 -19.39 -3.77
CA SER A 171 11.99 -20.02 -2.44
C SER A 171 13.38 -20.02 -1.78
N ASP A 172 14.44 -19.84 -2.57
CA ASP A 172 15.84 -19.78 -2.09
C ASP A 172 16.26 -18.37 -1.65
N TRP A 173 15.36 -17.38 -1.74
CA TRP A 173 15.71 -16.01 -1.42
C TRP A 173 15.98 -15.82 0.07
N ALA A 174 17.17 -15.29 0.36
CA ALA A 174 17.55 -14.89 1.70
C ALA A 174 17.34 -13.39 1.92
N ARG A 175 17.52 -12.97 3.17
CA ARG A 175 17.42 -11.58 3.64
C ARG A 175 18.16 -10.57 2.76
N GLN A 176 19.36 -10.91 2.30
CA GLN A 176 20.23 -10.01 1.53
C GLN A 176 19.63 -9.63 0.18
N ASN A 177 18.83 -10.51 -0.44
CA ASN A 177 18.23 -10.27 -1.76
C ASN A 177 17.23 -9.12 -1.72
N PHE A 178 16.57 -8.90 -0.58
CA PHE A 178 15.63 -7.80 -0.39
C PHE A 178 16.30 -6.44 -0.15
N TRP A 179 17.60 -6.40 0.19
CA TRP A 179 18.28 -5.13 0.50
C TRP A 179 18.35 -4.21 -0.70
N ALA A 180 18.67 -4.73 -1.89
CA ALA A 180 18.72 -3.93 -3.12
C ALA A 180 17.34 -3.32 -3.43
N MET A 181 16.29 -4.15 -3.37
CA MET A 181 14.92 -3.69 -3.60
C MET A 181 14.50 -2.63 -2.58
N GLN A 182 14.78 -2.85 -1.30
CA GLN A 182 14.36 -1.94 -0.24
C GLN A 182 15.17 -0.64 -0.22
N ALA A 183 16.45 -0.67 -0.62
CA ALA A 183 17.24 0.55 -0.80
C ALA A 183 16.68 1.42 -1.92
N LEU A 184 16.26 0.81 -3.04
CA LEU A 184 15.59 1.52 -4.13
C LEU A 184 14.28 2.17 -3.66
N GLN A 185 13.48 1.46 -2.85
CA GLN A 185 12.27 2.03 -2.26
C GLN A 185 12.57 3.16 -1.26
N ALA A 186 13.61 3.01 -0.44
CA ALA A 186 14.05 4.01 0.52
C ALA A 186 14.41 5.34 -0.18
N ILE A 187 14.94 5.28 -1.40
CA ILE A 187 15.23 6.45 -2.22
C ILE A 187 14.00 6.92 -3.01
N GLY A 188 13.25 5.98 -3.60
CA GLY A 188 12.11 6.26 -4.46
C GLY A 188 10.96 6.95 -3.73
N LEU A 189 10.57 6.47 -2.54
CA LEU A 189 9.42 6.98 -1.81
C LEU A 189 9.54 8.47 -1.44
N PRO A 190 10.62 8.95 -0.79
CA PRO A 190 10.78 10.39 -0.51
C PRO A 190 10.85 11.23 -1.79
N SER A 191 11.47 10.69 -2.85
CA SER A 191 11.59 11.36 -4.16
C SER A 191 10.25 11.57 -4.85
N ILE A 192 9.21 10.79 -4.50
CA ILE A 192 7.86 11.00 -5.02
C ILE A 192 7.02 11.86 -4.07
N ILE A 193 7.02 11.54 -2.77
CA ILE A 193 6.11 12.16 -1.78
C ILE A 193 6.42 13.65 -1.61
N LEU A 194 7.71 14.03 -1.51
CA LEU A 194 8.08 15.41 -1.25
C LEU A 194 7.70 16.37 -2.39
N PRO A 195 8.08 16.14 -3.65
CA PRO A 195 7.68 17.02 -4.74
C PRO A 195 6.16 17.03 -4.94
N LEU A 196 5.49 15.90 -4.68
CA LEU A 196 4.04 15.82 -4.79
C LEU A 196 3.35 16.73 -3.76
N LEU A 197 3.80 16.68 -2.51
CA LEU A 197 3.27 17.52 -1.44
C LEU A 197 3.56 19.00 -1.70
N MET A 198 4.76 19.34 -2.20
CA MET A 198 5.08 20.70 -2.63
C MET A 198 4.20 21.16 -3.79
N SER A 199 4.03 20.32 -4.81
CA SER A 199 3.19 20.62 -5.97
C SER A 199 1.74 20.87 -5.57
N ALA A 200 1.21 20.06 -4.65
CA ALA A 200 -0.17 20.15 -4.23
C ALA A 200 -0.40 21.32 -3.25
N THR A 201 0.56 21.65 -2.38
CA THR A 201 0.48 22.79 -1.46
C THR A 201 0.73 24.14 -2.14
N SER A 202 1.43 24.18 -3.27
CA SER A 202 1.65 25.43 -4.04
C SER A 202 0.37 26.14 -4.49
N VAL A 203 -0.73 25.39 -4.62
CA VAL A 203 -2.04 25.87 -5.09
C VAL A 203 -2.96 26.22 -3.93
N VAL A 204 -2.51 26.01 -2.69
CA VAL A 204 -3.26 26.28 -1.46
C VAL A 204 -2.95 27.70 -1.01
N ALA A 205 -3.99 28.53 -0.85
CA ALA A 205 -3.81 29.86 -0.29
C ALA A 205 -3.42 29.74 1.20
N PRO A 206 -2.59 30.63 1.76
CA PRO A 206 -2.22 30.61 3.18
C PRO A 206 -3.40 30.43 4.17
N PRO A 207 -4.55 31.09 4.01
CA PRO A 207 -5.70 30.87 4.91
C PRO A 207 -6.34 29.49 4.76
N GLU A 208 -6.16 28.79 3.65
CA GLU A 208 -6.72 27.44 3.38
C GLU A 208 -5.79 26.30 3.85
N GLY A 209 -4.63 26.62 4.44
CA GLY A 209 -3.61 25.63 4.79
C GLY A 209 -4.09 24.55 5.76
N HIS A 210 -4.97 24.90 6.71
CA HIS A 210 -5.53 23.94 7.65
C HIS A 210 -6.47 22.92 6.96
N TYR A 211 -7.28 23.35 5.99
CA TYR A 211 -8.11 22.47 5.17
C TYR A 211 -7.30 21.51 4.31
N ALA A 212 -6.25 22.03 3.64
CA ALA A 212 -5.35 21.18 2.87
C ALA A 212 -4.69 20.11 3.75
N SER A 213 -4.20 20.50 4.94
CA SER A 213 -3.57 19.57 5.88
C SER A 213 -4.55 18.49 6.35
N ALA A 214 -5.79 18.86 6.67
CA ALA A 214 -6.85 17.91 7.03
C ALA A 214 -7.06 16.89 5.89
N MET A 215 -7.24 17.35 4.65
CA MET A 215 -7.43 16.50 3.48
C MET A 215 -6.26 15.55 3.22
N PHE A 216 -5.02 16.03 3.29
CA PHE A 216 -3.84 15.19 3.11
C PHE A 216 -3.75 14.10 4.18
N ASN A 217 -4.01 14.43 5.43
CA ASN A 217 -3.95 13.46 6.51
C ASN A 217 -5.10 12.45 6.44
N THR A 218 -6.31 12.87 6.05
CA THR A 218 -7.45 11.97 5.85
C THR A 218 -7.19 11.01 4.69
N VAL A 219 -6.74 11.51 3.53
CA VAL A 219 -6.38 10.65 2.39
C VAL A 219 -5.23 9.72 2.78
N ARG A 220 -4.23 10.21 3.52
CA ARG A 220 -3.13 9.37 4.01
C ARG A 220 -3.63 8.24 4.91
N GLY A 221 -4.41 8.57 5.93
CA GLY A 221 -4.93 7.60 6.88
C GLY A 221 -5.81 6.54 6.20
N PHE A 222 -6.73 6.98 5.34
CA PHE A 222 -7.61 6.08 4.60
C PHE A 222 -6.85 5.21 3.59
N SER A 223 -5.97 5.81 2.78
CA SER A 223 -5.18 5.08 1.77
C SER A 223 -4.29 4.04 2.42
N SER A 224 -3.76 4.31 3.61
CA SER A 224 -2.95 3.34 4.33
C SER A 224 -3.73 2.08 4.72
N ILE A 225 -4.94 2.24 5.21
CA ILE A 225 -5.82 1.12 5.57
C ILE A 225 -6.27 0.39 4.31
N ALA A 226 -6.74 1.12 3.31
CA ALA A 226 -7.21 0.56 2.04
C ALA A 226 -6.09 -0.23 1.32
N ALA A 227 -4.86 0.30 1.32
CA ALA A 227 -3.70 -0.38 0.78
C ALA A 227 -3.42 -1.71 1.48
N GLY A 228 -3.41 -1.72 2.83
CA GLY A 228 -3.18 -2.94 3.60
C GLY A 228 -4.18 -4.03 3.26
N VAL A 229 -5.48 -3.69 3.25
CA VAL A 229 -6.55 -4.64 2.92
C VAL A 229 -6.47 -5.10 1.47
N LEU A 230 -6.19 -4.21 0.51
CA LEU A 230 -6.06 -4.56 -0.90
C LEU A 230 -4.89 -5.53 -1.13
N VAL A 231 -3.73 -5.25 -0.52
CA VAL A 231 -2.54 -6.09 -0.65
C VAL A 231 -2.78 -7.46 0.00
N GLU A 232 -3.34 -7.49 1.21
CA GLU A 232 -3.66 -8.74 1.90
C GLU A 232 -4.67 -9.58 1.13
N TRP A 233 -5.76 -8.97 0.66
CA TRP A 233 -6.77 -9.65 -0.14
C TRP A 233 -6.18 -10.21 -1.43
N PHE A 234 -5.35 -9.43 -2.13
CA PHE A 234 -4.73 -9.87 -3.38
C PHE A 234 -3.77 -11.05 -3.15
N ILE A 235 -2.90 -10.98 -2.13
CA ILE A 235 -1.99 -12.08 -1.78
C ILE A 235 -2.80 -13.35 -1.48
N ASN A 236 -3.83 -13.27 -0.63
CA ASN A 236 -4.64 -14.43 -0.26
C ASN A 236 -5.35 -15.04 -1.47
N HIS A 237 -5.91 -14.21 -2.36
CA HIS A 237 -6.57 -14.69 -3.58
C HIS A 237 -5.59 -15.38 -4.54
N ARG A 238 -4.39 -14.80 -4.72
CA ARG A 238 -3.34 -15.40 -5.56
C ARG A 238 -2.73 -16.65 -4.93
N GLU A 239 -2.58 -16.71 -3.61
CA GLU A 239 -2.13 -17.89 -2.86
C GLU A 239 -3.10 -19.06 -3.10
N GLN A 240 -4.41 -18.84 -2.96
CA GLN A 240 -5.43 -19.85 -3.25
C GLN A 240 -5.41 -20.32 -4.70
N PHE A 241 -5.29 -19.37 -5.65
CA PHE A 241 -5.19 -19.69 -7.07
C PHE A 241 -3.98 -20.60 -7.37
N HIS A 242 -2.78 -20.22 -6.91
CA HIS A 242 -1.56 -21.01 -7.15
C HIS A 242 -1.59 -22.33 -6.40
N SER A 243 -2.15 -22.39 -5.20
CA SER A 243 -2.33 -23.64 -4.46
C SER A 243 -3.20 -24.63 -5.24
N ASN A 244 -4.35 -24.19 -5.77
CA ASN A 244 -5.23 -25.03 -6.58
C ASN A 244 -4.55 -25.50 -7.87
N VAL A 245 -3.82 -24.60 -8.56
CA VAL A 245 -3.08 -24.94 -9.78
C VAL A 245 -1.98 -25.97 -9.50
N LEU A 246 -1.21 -25.81 -8.41
CA LEU A 246 -0.16 -26.75 -8.03
C LEU A 246 -0.74 -28.12 -7.66
N VAL A 247 -1.80 -28.16 -6.83
CA VAL A 247 -2.48 -29.41 -6.46
C VAL A 247 -3.02 -30.12 -7.70
N ASN A 248 -3.69 -29.41 -8.61
CA ASN A 248 -4.21 -30.00 -9.84
C ASN A 248 -3.11 -30.53 -10.76
N ASN A 249 -1.98 -29.83 -10.86
CA ASN A 249 -0.83 -30.30 -11.66
C ASN A 249 -0.23 -31.58 -11.08
N VAL A 250 -0.12 -31.67 -9.75
CA VAL A 250 0.38 -32.85 -9.05
C VAL A 250 -0.61 -34.02 -9.20
N ALA A 251 -1.91 -33.76 -9.04
CA ALA A 251 -2.95 -34.77 -9.20
C ALA A 251 -2.99 -35.35 -10.63
N ASN A 252 -2.82 -34.50 -11.65
CA ASN A 252 -2.79 -34.94 -13.05
C ASN A 252 -1.47 -35.61 -13.47
N ARG A 253 -0.41 -35.45 -12.68
CA ARG A 253 0.91 -36.02 -12.96
C ARG A 253 1.50 -36.67 -11.70
N PRO A 254 0.91 -37.78 -11.20
CA PRO A 254 1.32 -38.41 -9.95
C PRO A 254 2.79 -38.87 -9.97
N TRP A 255 3.32 -39.18 -11.16
CA TRP A 255 4.72 -39.57 -11.35
C TRP A 255 5.73 -38.50 -10.94
N LEU A 256 5.33 -37.22 -10.85
CA LEU A 256 6.21 -36.14 -10.38
C LEU A 256 6.52 -36.23 -8.88
N ILE A 257 5.67 -36.92 -8.12
CA ILE A 257 5.74 -37.02 -6.65
C ILE A 257 5.85 -38.47 -6.17
N SER A 258 5.92 -39.44 -7.08
CA SER A 258 6.11 -40.85 -6.79
C SER A 258 7.57 -41.28 -6.97
N THR A 259 8.11 -42.02 -6.02
CA THR A 259 9.44 -42.66 -6.17
C THR A 259 9.30 -44.15 -6.51
N PRO A 260 10.11 -44.69 -7.45
CA PRO A 260 10.17 -46.12 -7.71
C PRO A 260 10.87 -46.92 -6.59
N VAL A 261 11.69 -46.27 -5.76
CA VAL A 261 12.45 -46.90 -4.68
C VAL A 261 12.01 -46.31 -3.33
N SER A 262 11.55 -47.17 -2.42
CA SER A 262 11.04 -46.77 -1.09
C SER A 262 12.10 -46.06 -0.24
N GLU A 263 13.38 -46.40 -0.39
CA GLU A 263 14.49 -45.74 0.30
C GLU A 263 14.74 -44.29 -0.15
N GLN A 264 14.23 -43.90 -1.33
CA GLN A 264 14.30 -42.53 -1.85
C GLN A 264 13.06 -41.70 -1.49
N ALA A 265 12.12 -42.26 -0.72
CA ALA A 265 10.93 -41.55 -0.27
C ALA A 265 11.32 -40.38 0.64
N SER A 266 10.80 -39.20 0.32
CA SER A 266 11.09 -37.95 1.03
C SER A 266 9.90 -37.01 0.93
N SER A 267 9.97 -35.86 1.59
CA SER A 267 8.95 -34.81 1.45
C SER A 267 8.76 -34.31 0.01
N ASN A 268 9.75 -34.49 -0.89
CA ASN A 268 9.60 -34.16 -2.31
C ASN A 268 8.92 -35.28 -3.10
N PHE A 269 9.08 -36.53 -2.65
CA PHE A 269 8.52 -37.73 -3.27
C PHE A 269 7.73 -38.55 -2.24
N PRO A 270 6.56 -38.05 -1.80
CA PRO A 270 5.80 -38.67 -0.73
C PRO A 270 5.07 -39.96 -1.12
N LEU A 271 4.89 -40.24 -2.42
CA LEU A 271 4.19 -41.44 -2.90
C LEU A 271 5.18 -42.54 -3.32
N LEU A 272 4.80 -43.80 -3.12
CA LEU A 272 5.47 -44.95 -3.71
C LEU A 272 4.98 -45.18 -5.14
N HIS A 273 5.66 -46.06 -5.87
CA HIS A 273 5.29 -46.50 -7.23
C HIS A 273 3.82 -46.96 -7.34
N ASP A 274 3.30 -47.62 -6.29
CA ASP A 274 1.92 -48.14 -6.27
C ASP A 274 0.88 -47.05 -5.94
N GLY A 275 1.29 -45.79 -5.83
CA GLY A 275 0.44 -44.67 -5.45
C GLY A 275 0.09 -44.60 -3.97
N SER A 276 0.61 -45.54 -3.16
CA SER A 276 0.45 -45.53 -1.72
C SER A 276 1.33 -44.47 -1.06
N ILE A 277 0.88 -44.01 0.10
CA ILE A 277 1.57 -43.02 0.93
C ILE A 277 2.80 -43.68 1.55
N SER A 278 3.99 -43.08 1.37
CA SER A 278 5.22 -43.61 1.99
C SER A 278 5.22 -43.47 3.51
N ASN A 279 4.95 -42.26 3.99
CA ASN A 279 4.83 -41.93 5.40
C ASN A 279 3.98 -40.66 5.55
N THR A 280 3.21 -40.56 6.62
CA THR A 280 2.38 -39.39 6.93
C THR A 280 3.23 -38.12 7.06
N GLU A 281 4.45 -38.24 7.58
CA GLU A 281 5.40 -37.13 7.70
C GLU A 281 5.85 -36.59 6.33
N ASN A 282 6.12 -37.47 5.37
CA ASN A 282 6.54 -37.06 4.02
C ASN A 282 5.41 -36.30 3.29
N ILE A 283 4.16 -36.74 3.46
CA ILE A 283 3.00 -36.02 2.90
C ILE A 283 2.80 -34.66 3.58
N ALA A 284 2.91 -34.60 4.91
CA ALA A 284 2.81 -33.33 5.62
C ALA A 284 3.92 -32.36 5.19
N GLY A 285 5.15 -32.87 5.00
CA GLY A 285 6.27 -32.12 4.45
C GLY A 285 6.00 -31.62 3.03
N PHE A 286 5.48 -32.47 2.15
CA PHE A 286 5.10 -32.11 0.78
C PHE A 286 4.05 -30.99 0.73
N ILE A 287 2.99 -31.11 1.54
CA ILE A 287 1.94 -30.08 1.64
C ILE A 287 2.53 -28.74 2.07
N THR A 288 3.48 -28.77 3.00
CA THR A 288 4.18 -27.56 3.47
C THR A 288 5.00 -26.92 2.35
N LEU A 289 5.75 -27.71 1.58
CA LEU A 289 6.51 -27.23 0.43
C LEU A 289 5.61 -26.65 -0.67
N LEU A 290 4.50 -27.31 -0.97
CA LEU A 290 3.51 -26.84 -1.94
C LEU A 290 2.92 -25.48 -1.50
N LYS A 291 2.57 -25.36 -0.22
CA LYS A 291 2.09 -24.09 0.34
C LYS A 291 3.15 -22.99 0.26
N HIS A 292 4.39 -23.29 0.59
CA HIS A 292 5.50 -22.33 0.45
C HIS A 292 5.63 -21.86 -1.00
N GLN A 293 5.60 -22.78 -1.96
CA GLN A 293 5.70 -22.45 -3.37
C GLN A 293 4.52 -21.58 -3.86
N ALA A 294 3.29 -21.89 -3.42
CA ALA A 294 2.12 -21.09 -3.74
C ALA A 294 2.23 -19.64 -3.22
N ILE A 295 2.76 -19.46 -2.01
CA ILE A 295 3.01 -18.14 -1.42
C ILE A 295 4.07 -17.38 -2.23
N VAL A 296 5.21 -18.01 -2.58
CA VAL A 296 6.27 -17.37 -3.36
C VAL A 296 5.74 -16.88 -4.72
N LEU A 297 4.98 -17.71 -5.42
CA LEU A 297 4.35 -17.33 -6.69
C LEU A 297 3.35 -16.17 -6.51
N SER A 298 2.55 -16.19 -5.44
CA SER A 298 1.60 -15.11 -5.13
C SER A 298 2.30 -13.77 -4.82
N LEU A 299 3.46 -13.81 -4.17
CA LEU A 299 4.26 -12.62 -3.90
C LEU A 299 4.87 -12.05 -5.18
N GLY A 300 5.35 -12.91 -6.10
CA GLY A 300 5.81 -12.49 -7.42
C GLY A 300 4.72 -11.74 -8.21
N ASP A 301 3.49 -12.26 -8.21
CA ASP A 301 2.33 -11.58 -8.82
C ASP A 301 2.00 -10.26 -8.13
N SER A 302 2.17 -10.18 -6.81
CA SER A 302 1.91 -8.97 -6.03
C SER A 302 2.92 -7.86 -6.35
N TYR A 303 4.19 -8.20 -6.58
CA TYR A 303 5.18 -7.27 -7.09
C TYR A 303 4.86 -6.78 -8.50
N LEU A 304 4.31 -7.64 -9.35
CA LEU A 304 3.78 -7.26 -10.66
C LEU A 304 2.64 -6.25 -10.55
N LEU A 305 1.71 -6.47 -9.63
CA LEU A 305 0.62 -5.54 -9.34
C LEU A 305 1.16 -4.18 -8.87
N MET A 306 2.20 -4.16 -8.03
CA MET A 306 2.87 -2.92 -7.62
C MET A 306 3.50 -2.19 -8.82
N ALA A 307 4.18 -2.91 -9.71
CA ALA A 307 4.72 -2.33 -10.93
C ALA A 307 3.60 -1.69 -11.77
N GLY A 308 2.43 -2.35 -11.87
CA GLY A 308 1.24 -1.80 -12.51
C GLY A 308 0.76 -0.48 -11.89
N PHE A 309 0.64 -0.42 -10.56
CA PHE A 309 0.28 0.83 -9.86
C PHE A 309 1.32 1.93 -10.05
N ALA A 310 2.61 1.59 -10.06
CA ALA A 310 3.69 2.54 -10.30
C ALA A 310 3.67 3.07 -11.75
N VAL A 311 3.41 2.21 -12.73
CA VAL A 311 3.22 2.63 -14.14
C VAL A 311 1.97 3.51 -14.28
N LEU A 312 0.87 3.16 -13.63
CA LEU A 312 -0.34 4.00 -13.62
C LEU A 312 -0.06 5.38 -13.02
N LEU A 313 0.70 5.44 -11.93
CA LEU A 313 1.16 6.70 -11.36
C LEU A 313 2.06 7.48 -12.34
N LEU A 314 2.97 6.80 -13.06
CA LEU A 314 3.79 7.44 -14.08
C LEU A 314 2.93 8.05 -15.19
N LEU A 315 1.94 7.31 -15.70
CA LEU A 315 1.00 7.80 -16.71
C LEU A 315 0.21 9.02 -16.20
N LEU A 316 -0.27 8.96 -14.95
CA LEU A 316 -0.93 10.09 -14.29
C LEU A 316 0.00 11.32 -14.21
N THR A 317 1.29 11.14 -13.92
CA THR A 317 2.26 12.25 -13.87
C THR A 317 2.57 12.87 -15.23
N VAL A 318 2.59 12.06 -16.29
CA VAL A 318 2.86 12.53 -17.65
C VAL A 318 1.65 13.25 -18.23
N TRP A 319 0.44 12.78 -17.95
CA TRP A 319 -0.78 13.27 -18.58
C TRP A 319 -1.24 14.65 -18.08
N LEU A 320 -0.85 15.09 -16.87
CA LEU A 320 -1.25 16.41 -16.35
C LEU A 320 -0.17 17.50 -16.60
N PRO A 321 -0.45 18.56 -17.39
CA PRO A 321 0.56 19.49 -17.91
C PRO A 321 0.70 20.82 -17.14
N LYS A 322 0.31 20.95 -15.87
CA LYS A 322 0.58 22.19 -15.11
C LYS A 322 1.92 22.15 -14.38
N ARG A 323 2.89 22.91 -14.88
CA ARG A 323 4.20 23.13 -14.28
C ARG A 323 4.01 23.89 -12.96
N VAL A 324 4.49 23.33 -11.85
CA VAL A 324 4.52 24.01 -10.56
C VAL A 324 5.97 24.42 -10.30
N TRP A 325 6.21 25.72 -10.23
CA TRP A 325 7.50 26.26 -9.81
C TRP A 325 7.62 26.19 -8.29
N PRO A 326 8.81 25.92 -7.73
CA PRO A 326 9.02 25.93 -6.28
C PRO A 326 8.64 27.31 -5.70
N PRO A 327 8.04 27.36 -4.50
CA PRO A 327 7.62 28.60 -3.87
C PRO A 327 8.82 29.53 -3.66
N GLN A 328 8.71 30.75 -4.19
CA GLN A 328 9.74 31.78 -4.04
C GLN A 328 9.66 32.36 -2.62
N ILE A 329 10.58 31.98 -1.74
CA ILE A 329 10.84 32.80 -0.55
C ILE A 329 11.62 34.03 -1.06
N ARG A 330 10.88 35.10 -1.37
CA ARG A 330 11.49 36.42 -1.55
C ARG A 330 11.87 36.90 -0.14
N PHE A 331 13.16 36.81 0.18
CA PHE A 331 13.73 37.48 1.34
C PHE A 331 13.72 38.99 1.13
#